data_AF-A0A662IL81-F1
#
_entry.id   AF-A0A662IL81-F1
#
_cell.length_a   1.000
_cell.length_b   1.000
_cell.length_c   1.000
_cell.angle_alpha   90.00
_cell.angle_beta   90.00
_cell.angle_gamma   90.00
#
_symmetry.space_group_name_H-M   'P 1'
#
loop_
_entity.id
_entity.type
_entity.pdbx_description
1 polymer ?
#
loop_
_entity_poly.entity_id
_entity_poly.type
_entity_poly.pdbx_seq_one_letter_code
_entity_poly.pdbx_strand_id
1 'polypeptide(L)' 'IFQEFDRCVIERPDKYGGDIEVTSYSELETMFVKEELHPMDLKKATATYVNMILEPIRKYFENHPENLERFLGMINIQ' A
#
# COMPACT_ATOMS: atom_id res chain seq x y z
N ILE A 1 -5.42 -0.70 4.13
CA ILE A 1 -5.18 -2.02 3.50
C ILE A 1 -6.27 -3.00 3.93
N PHE A 2 -6.27 -3.53 5.16
CA PHE A 2 -7.30 -4.51 5.60
C PHE A 2 -8.74 -3.98 5.72
N GLN A 3 -8.97 -2.68 5.56
CA GLN A 3 -10.31 -2.10 5.41
C GLN A 3 -10.80 -2.12 3.95
N GLU A 4 -9.88 -2.19 2.99
CA GLU A 4 -10.13 -2.11 1.54
C GLU A 4 -9.97 -3.47 0.85
N PHE A 5 -9.22 -4.39 1.46
CA PHE A 5 -8.91 -5.72 0.93
C PHE A 5 -9.09 -6.77 2.01
N ASP A 6 -9.72 -7.89 1.65
CA ASP A 6 -9.90 -9.06 2.52
C ASP A 6 -8.58 -9.73 2.89
N ARG A 7 -7.52 -9.50 2.10
CA ARG A 7 -6.19 -10.06 2.29
C ARG A 7 -5.10 -9.17 1.68
N CYS A 8 -3.91 -9.30 2.24
CA CYS A 8 -2.68 -8.68 1.76
C CYS A 8 -1.67 -9.77 1.41
N VAL A 9 -1.16 -9.77 0.18
CA VAL A 9 -0.10 -10.66 -0.28
C VAL A 9 1.23 -9.93 -0.21
N ILE A 10 2.19 -10.51 0.49
CA ILE A 10 3.55 -10.02 0.63
C ILE A 10 4.44 -10.88 -0.24
N GLU A 11 4.78 -10.34 -1.42
CA GLU A 11 5.64 -11.02 -2.37
C GLU A 11 7.08 -11.09 -1.86
N ARG A 12 7.65 -12.29 -1.85
CA ARG A 12 9.05 -12.49 -1.47
C ARG A 12 9.66 -13.66 -2.25
N PRO A 13 10.96 -13.57 -2.62
CA PRO A 13 11.64 -14.65 -3.35
C PRO A 13 11.53 -16.01 -2.64
N ASP A 14 11.39 -17.09 -3.41
CA ASP A 14 11.28 -18.47 -2.88
C ASP A 14 12.39 -18.84 -1.89
N LYS A 15 13.61 -18.36 -2.14
CA LYS A 15 14.77 -18.56 -1.24
C LYS A 15 14.60 -17.96 0.17
N TYR A 16 13.58 -17.12 0.38
CA TYR A 16 13.20 -16.51 1.65
C TYR A 16 11.83 -17.00 2.15
N GLY A 17 11.31 -18.10 1.60
CA GLY A 17 10.09 -18.75 2.06
C GLY A 17 8.84 -18.48 1.23
N GLY A 18 8.96 -17.83 0.06
CA GLY A 18 7.87 -17.61 -0.91
C GLY A 18 6.74 -16.70 -0.40
N ASP A 19 5.83 -16.28 -1.25
CA ASP A 19 4.80 -15.28 -0.89
C ASP A 19 4.03 -15.62 0.39
N ILE A 20 3.72 -14.60 1.18
CA ILE A 20 2.89 -14.70 2.40
C ILE A 20 1.54 -14.06 2.13
N GLU A 21 0.45 -14.76 2.44
CA GLU A 21 -0.88 -14.16 2.52
C GLU A 21 -1.21 -13.88 3.99
N VAL A 22 -1.61 -12.65 4.29
CA VAL A 22 -2.10 -12.22 5.60
C VAL A 22 -3.51 -11.66 5.46
N THR A 23 -4.41 -12.03 6.36
CA THR A 23 -5.85 -11.74 6.29
C THR A 23 -6.31 -10.68 7.28
N SER A 24 -5.46 -10.32 8.24
CA SER A 24 -5.77 -9.30 9.24
C SER A 24 -4.53 -8.52 9.69
N TYR A 25 -4.77 -7.34 10.27
CA TYR A 25 -3.70 -6.57 10.90
C TYR A 25 -3.02 -7.31 12.05
N SER A 26 -3.79 -7.98 12.91
CA SER A 26 -3.25 -8.73 14.05
C SER A 26 -2.32 -9.87 13.63
N GLU A 27 -2.65 -10.55 12.53
CA GLU A 27 -1.78 -11.58 11.93
C GLU A 27 -0.47 -10.96 11.42
N LEU A 28 -0.58 -9.87 10.66
CA LEU A 28 0.59 -9.14 10.15
C LEU A 28 1.52 -8.63 11.27
N GLU A 29 0.94 -8.02 12.31
CA GLU A 29 1.67 -7.54 13.48
C GLU A 29 2.41 -8.68 14.17
N THR A 30 1.73 -9.81 14.39
CA THR A 30 2.32 -10.99 15.02
C THR A 30 3.53 -11.50 14.24
N MET A 31 3.43 -11.63 12.92
CA MET A 31 4.54 -12.07 12.06
C MET A 31 5.70 -11.09 12.08
N PHE A 32 5.41 -9.79 12.07
CA PHE A 32 6.44 -8.75 12.06
C PHE A 32 7.20 -8.68 13.38
N VAL A 33 6.51 -8.70 14.52
CA VAL A 33 7.13 -8.66 15.86
C VAL A 33 7.97 -9.92 16.14
N LYS A 34 7.57 -11.07 15.58
CA LYS A 34 8.35 -12.32 15.65
C LYS A 34 9.53 -12.38 14.68
N GLU A 35 9.76 -11.32 13.89
CA GLU A 35 10.80 -11.26 12.86
C GLU A 35 10.64 -12.33 11.75
N GLU A 36 9.45 -12.91 11.60
CA GLU A 36 9.10 -13.86 10.54
C GLU A 36 8.89 -13.14 9.19
N LEU A 37 8.66 -11.83 9.23
CA LEU A 37 8.49 -10.94 8.10
C LEU A 37 9.56 -9.84 8.10
N HIS A 38 10.38 -9.80 7.05
CA HIS A 38 11.44 -8.80 6.94
C HIS A 38 10.88 -7.39 6.65
N PRO A 39 11.44 -6.31 7.23
CA PRO A 39 10.93 -4.95 7.04
C PRO A 39 10.88 -4.47 5.59
N MET A 40 11.80 -4.93 4.74
CA MET A 40 11.80 -4.56 3.32
C MET A 40 10.58 -5.11 2.57
N ASP A 41 10.19 -6.35 2.88
CA ASP A 41 9.08 -7.01 2.20
C ASP A 41 7.75 -6.38 2.62
N LEU A 42 7.61 -6.09 3.93
CA LEU A 42 6.49 -5.32 4.46
C LEU A 42 6.36 -3.94 3.79
N LYS A 43 7.47 -3.19 3.68
CA LYS A 43 7.46 -1.86 3.05
C LYS A 43 7.02 -1.93 1.59
N LYS A 44 7.53 -2.90 0.83
CA LYS A 44 7.15 -3.10 -0.58
C LYS A 44 5.66 -3.43 -0.72
N ALA A 45 5.17 -4.42 0.02
CA ALA A 45 3.75 -4.78 0.01
C ALA A 45 2.87 -3.59 0.39
N THR A 46 3.25 -2.85 1.45
CA THR A 46 2.52 -1.64 1.87
C THR A 46 2.47 -0.60 0.76
N ALA A 47 3.59 -0.32 0.09
CA ALA A 47 3.63 0.63 -1.01
C ALA A 47 2.73 0.19 -2.18
N THR A 48 2.74 -1.09 -2.53
CA THR A 48 1.86 -1.66 -3.57
C THR A 48 0.39 -1.44 -3.23
N TYR A 49 -0.06 -1.85 -2.05
CA TYR A 49 -1.46 -1.72 -1.66
C TYR A 49 -1.91 -0.27 -1.48
N VAL A 50 -1.06 0.60 -0.91
CA VAL A 50 -1.36 2.04 -0.84
C VAL A 50 -1.49 2.62 -2.25
N ASN A 51 -0.63 2.22 -3.18
CA ASN A 51 -0.77 2.63 -4.57
C ASN A 51 -2.10 2.16 -5.17
N MET A 52 -2.53 0.91 -4.93
CA MET A 52 -3.82 0.43 -5.43
C MET A 52 -5.00 1.24 -4.87
N ILE A 53 -4.96 1.59 -3.58
CA ILE A 53 -6.00 2.42 -2.94
C ILE A 53 -6.05 3.82 -3.56
N LEU A 54 -4.89 4.40 -3.87
CA LEU A 54 -4.78 5.75 -4.45
C LEU A 54 -5.02 5.78 -5.97
N GLU A 55 -5.02 4.63 -6.63
CA GLU A 55 -5.20 4.53 -8.08
C GLU A 55 -6.48 5.21 -8.62
N PRO A 56 -7.68 5.01 -8.05
CA PRO A 56 -8.87 5.72 -8.50
C PRO A 56 -8.74 7.24 -8.36
N ILE A 57 -8.04 7.72 -7.32
CA ILE A 57 -7.81 9.16 -7.09
C ILE A 57 -6.85 9.72 -8.14
N ARG A 58 -5.76 9.00 -8.45
CA ARG A 58 -4.83 9.38 -9.54
C ARG A 58 -5.55 9.45 -10.88
N LYS A 59 -6.32 8.42 -11.23
CA LYS A 59 -7.12 8.40 -12.46
C LYS A 59 -8.15 9.53 -12.51
N TYR A 60 -8.76 9.88 -11.38
CA TYR A 60 -9.66 11.01 -11.34
C TYR A 60 -8.97 12.32 -11.75
N PHE A 61 -7.79 12.61 -11.18
CA PHE A 61 -7.03 13.82 -11.51
C PHE A 61 -6.40 13.78 -12.91
N GLU A 62 -5.99 12.63 -13.40
CA GLU A 62 -5.52 12.47 -14.79
C GLU A 62 -6.61 12.83 -15.80
N ASN A 63 -7.87 12.47 -15.52
CA ASN A 63 -9.01 12.78 -16.38
C ASN A 63 -9.57 14.19 -16.14
N HIS A 64 -9.20 14.87 -15.05
CA HIS A 64 -9.66 16.21 -14.68
C HIS A 64 -8.48 17.08 -14.20
N PRO A 65 -7.53 17.39 -15.11
CA PRO A 65 -6.30 18.10 -14.74
C PRO A 65 -6.57 19.48 -14.10
N GLU A 66 -7.66 20.15 -14.46
CA GLU A 66 -8.06 21.44 -13.87
C GLU A 66 -8.36 21.34 -12.36
N ASN A 67 -8.84 20.17 -11.91
CA ASN A 67 -9.07 19.93 -10.48
C ASN A 67 -7.75 19.73 -9.74
N LEU A 68 -6.75 19.12 -10.40
CA LEU A 68 -5.41 18.99 -9.86
C LEU A 68 -4.73 20.36 -9.77
N GLU A 69 -4.81 21.18 -10.82
CA GLU A 69 -4.29 22.55 -10.84
C GLU A 69 -4.88 23.40 -9.71
N ARG A 70 -6.21 23.35 -9.53
CA ARG A 70 -6.89 24.02 -8.41
C ARG A 70 -6.40 23.54 -7.06
N PHE A 71 -6.29 22.22 -6.88
CA PHE A 71 -5.85 21.63 -5.63
C PHE A 71 -4.41 22.04 -5.28
N LEU A 72 -3.49 21.97 -6.25
CA LEU A 72 -2.10 22.42 -6.08
C LEU A 72 -2.03 23.92 -5.78
N GLY A 73 -2.89 24.73 -6.43
CA GLY A 73 -3.02 26.15 -6.14
C GLY A 73 -3.48 26.46 -4.72
N MET A 74 -4.30 25.60 -4.09
CA MET A 74 -4.69 25.75 -2.68
C MET A 74 -3.57 25.37 -1.71
N ILE A 75 -2.74 24.38 -2.06
CA ILE A 75 -1.63 23.90 -1.22
C ILE A 75 -0.43 24.85 -1.27
N ASN A 76 -0.15 25.42 -2.44
CA ASN A 76 1.04 26.25 -2.68
C ASN A 76 0.84 27.74 -2.37
N ILE A 77 -0.10 28.10 -1.47
CA ILE A 77 -0.17 29.46 -0.92
C ILE A 77 0.80 29.56 0.27
N GLN A 78 2.08 29.71 -0.03
CA GLN A 78 3.10 30.29 0.85
C GLN A 78 3.83 31.40 0.12
#